data_AF-A0A2D6F5M4-F1
#
_entry.id   AF-A0A2D6F5M4-F1
#
_cell.length_a   1.000
_cell.length_b   1.000
_cell.length_c   1.000
_cell.angle_alpha   90.00
_cell.angle_beta   90.00
_cell.angle_gamma   90.00
#
_symmetry.space_group_name_H-M   'P 1'
#
loop_
_entity.id
_entity.type
_entity.pdbx_description
1 polymer ?
#
loop_
_entity_poly.entity_id
_entity_poly.type
_entity_poly.pdbx_seq_one_letter_code
_entity_poly.pdbx_strand_id
1 'polypeptide(L)'
;MVDVGTTNRTYVRDYDDAVTENTAAFLKVHASNFRVEGFTASVETTDLVEVGAKKGIPVLHDVGSGSLLLTEKYGMAHEPTPQESIKDGAGLVFFSGDKLLGGPQAGIVVGKKDLVDVLARHPLARAVRIDKLSLASLTATLVHYLKGEAETEIPVWRMISTTEAALKKRAKSWQTGLECPSTVEKSRSAVGGGSLPGETLPSWVLSLDCQETSAEEVMRRLRESSTPVIARIEEDRVLLDPRTVLPEEEGSLLDALRSAVAS
;
A
#
# COMPACT_ATOMS: atom_id res chain seq x y z
N MET A 1 27.20 -7.42 -0.83
CA MET A 1 25.93 -8.18 -0.91
C MET A 1 26.26 -9.48 -1.62
N VAL A 2 25.76 -10.61 -1.11
CA VAL A 2 25.94 -11.94 -1.72
C VAL A 2 24.55 -12.46 -2.01
N ASP A 3 24.25 -12.70 -3.27
CA ASP A 3 22.95 -13.20 -3.72
C ASP A 3 22.92 -14.73 -3.58
N VAL A 4 21.77 -15.27 -3.15
CA VAL A 4 21.59 -16.70 -2.88
C VAL A 4 20.33 -17.23 -3.56
N GLY A 5 20.31 -18.53 -3.87
CA GLY A 5 19.20 -19.19 -4.54
C GLY A 5 19.05 -18.78 -6.00
N THR A 6 17.81 -18.70 -6.48
CA THR A 6 17.45 -18.32 -7.85
C THR A 6 16.26 -17.36 -7.83
N THR A 7 15.95 -16.73 -8.96
CA THR A 7 14.86 -15.73 -9.08
C THR A 7 13.53 -16.21 -8.51
N ASN A 8 13.15 -17.46 -8.76
CA ASN A 8 11.87 -18.01 -8.36
C ASN A 8 11.96 -18.97 -7.17
N ARG A 9 13.13 -19.54 -6.87
CA ARG A 9 13.29 -20.53 -5.81
C ARG A 9 14.53 -20.24 -4.96
N THR A 10 14.29 -19.95 -3.70
CA THR A 10 15.33 -19.82 -2.67
C THR A 10 14.93 -20.64 -1.47
N TYR A 11 15.88 -21.40 -0.95
CA TYR A 11 15.73 -22.29 0.19
C TYR A 11 16.68 -21.90 1.33
N VAL A 12 16.38 -22.35 2.54
CA VAL A 12 17.19 -22.09 3.74
C VAL A 12 18.67 -22.47 3.53
N ARG A 13 18.92 -23.63 2.89
CA ARG A 13 20.29 -24.09 2.60
C ARG A 13 21.09 -23.10 1.77
N ASP A 14 20.44 -22.35 0.87
CA ASP A 14 21.13 -21.43 -0.03
C ASP A 14 21.72 -20.25 0.77
N TYR A 15 21.05 -19.84 1.86
CA TYR A 15 21.60 -18.89 2.83
C TYR A 15 22.72 -19.51 3.67
N ASP A 16 22.52 -20.74 4.15
CA ASP A 16 23.44 -21.44 5.05
C ASP A 16 24.81 -21.72 4.39
N ASP A 17 24.77 -22.19 3.14
CA ASP A 17 25.93 -22.53 2.31
C ASP A 17 26.76 -21.30 1.92
N ALA A 18 26.14 -20.11 1.87
CA ALA A 18 26.80 -18.86 1.51
C ALA A 18 27.49 -18.16 2.68
N VAL A 19 27.40 -18.71 3.90
CA VAL A 19 28.00 -18.09 5.09
C VAL A 19 29.53 -18.16 5.04
N THR A 20 30.16 -17.02 5.32
CA THR A 20 31.61 -16.89 5.50
C THR A 20 31.90 -16.18 6.82
N GLU A 21 33.17 -16.08 7.19
CA GLU A 21 33.64 -15.26 8.31
C GLU A 21 33.30 -13.77 8.19
N ASN A 22 32.98 -13.29 6.98
CA ASN A 22 32.60 -11.90 6.71
C ASN A 22 31.08 -11.68 6.70
N THR A 23 30.26 -12.72 6.92
CA THR A 23 28.80 -12.59 6.88
C THR A 23 28.28 -11.86 8.12
N ALA A 24 27.79 -10.64 7.93
CA ALA A 24 27.32 -9.79 9.02
C ALA A 24 25.81 -9.91 9.31
N ALA A 25 25.00 -10.29 8.32
CA ALA A 25 23.55 -10.43 8.46
C ALA A 25 22.94 -11.27 7.33
N PHE A 26 21.75 -11.82 7.57
CA PHE A 26 20.86 -12.30 6.50
C PHE A 26 19.83 -11.24 6.18
N LEU A 27 19.59 -10.99 4.89
CA LEU A 27 18.57 -10.06 4.42
C LEU A 27 17.45 -10.83 3.72
N LYS A 28 16.22 -10.57 4.13
CA LYS A 28 14.98 -10.97 3.46
C LYS A 28 14.20 -9.71 3.09
N VAL A 29 13.70 -9.64 1.86
CA VAL A 29 12.93 -8.50 1.35
C VAL A 29 11.62 -9.02 0.79
N HIS A 30 10.50 -8.44 1.24
CA HIS A 30 9.17 -8.75 0.74
C HIS A 30 8.95 -8.12 -0.64
N ALA A 31 8.34 -8.88 -1.55
CA ALA A 31 8.03 -8.41 -2.90
C ALA A 31 6.74 -7.56 -2.89
N SER A 32 6.84 -6.30 -2.47
CA SER A 32 5.66 -5.45 -2.24
C SER A 32 5.08 -4.78 -3.51
N ASN A 33 5.75 -4.88 -4.66
CA ASN A 33 5.33 -4.20 -5.90
C ASN A 33 5.29 -5.12 -7.14
N PHE A 34 5.63 -6.39 -6.98
CA PHE A 34 5.45 -7.42 -8.00
C PHE A 34 5.22 -8.78 -7.35
N ARG A 35 4.70 -9.73 -8.11
CA ARG A 35 4.55 -11.13 -7.69
C ARG A 35 5.17 -12.05 -8.72
N VAL A 36 5.84 -13.10 -8.26
CA VAL A 36 6.28 -14.21 -9.11
C VAL A 36 5.25 -15.33 -8.99
N GLU A 37 4.69 -15.75 -10.13
CA GLU A 37 3.70 -16.83 -10.19
C GLU A 37 4.28 -18.12 -10.78
N GLY A 38 3.61 -19.24 -10.52
CA GLY A 38 4.04 -20.56 -10.96
C GLY A 38 4.91 -21.28 -9.93
N PHE A 39 6.06 -21.80 -10.34
CA PHE A 39 6.92 -22.60 -9.47
C PHE A 39 7.85 -21.75 -8.61
N THR A 40 7.34 -21.29 -7.47
CA THR A 40 8.10 -20.46 -6.55
C THR A 40 8.41 -21.16 -5.23
N ALA A 41 9.50 -20.73 -4.57
CA ALA A 41 9.84 -21.10 -3.20
C ALA A 41 10.52 -19.90 -2.52
N SER A 42 10.02 -19.52 -1.36
CA SER A 42 10.58 -18.46 -0.50
C SER A 42 10.87 -19.03 0.88
N VAL A 43 11.87 -18.45 1.54
CA VAL A 43 12.28 -18.90 2.87
C VAL A 43 11.44 -18.20 3.94
N GLU A 44 10.90 -18.97 4.89
CA GLU A 44 10.19 -18.41 6.04
C GLU A 44 11.16 -17.67 6.97
N THR A 45 10.67 -16.61 7.62
CA THR A 45 11.52 -15.76 8.47
C THR A 45 12.04 -16.55 9.66
N THR A 46 11.22 -17.43 10.24
CA THR A 46 11.58 -18.32 11.35
C THR A 46 12.75 -19.23 11.01
N ASP A 47 12.79 -19.77 9.78
CA ASP A 47 13.83 -20.70 9.37
C ASP A 47 15.18 -19.97 9.23
N LEU A 48 15.18 -18.75 8.67
CA LEU A 48 16.38 -17.90 8.62
C LEU A 48 16.86 -17.51 10.02
N VAL A 49 15.94 -17.24 10.94
CA VAL A 49 16.27 -16.92 12.33
C VAL A 49 16.91 -18.12 13.01
N GLU A 50 16.41 -19.34 12.78
CA GLU A 50 17.00 -20.56 13.35
C GLU A 50 18.44 -20.78 12.87
N VAL A 51 18.70 -20.66 11.56
CA VAL A 51 20.05 -20.77 10.99
C VAL A 51 20.95 -19.65 11.49
N GLY A 52 20.44 -18.41 11.49
CA GLY A 52 21.18 -17.24 11.97
C GLY A 52 21.59 -17.38 13.44
N ALA A 53 20.68 -17.87 14.30
CA ALA A 53 20.95 -18.09 15.71
C ALA A 53 22.09 -19.08 15.96
N LYS A 54 22.16 -20.19 15.19
CA LYS A 54 23.25 -21.18 15.29
C LYS A 54 24.63 -20.59 14.97
N LYS A 55 24.68 -19.51 14.18
CA LYS A 55 25.91 -18.88 13.71
C LYS A 55 26.16 -17.48 14.28
N GLY A 56 25.27 -16.97 15.13
CA GLY A 56 25.34 -15.61 15.67
C GLY A 56 25.09 -14.51 14.63
N ILE A 57 24.36 -14.81 13.55
CA ILE A 57 24.07 -13.87 12.45
C ILE A 57 22.63 -13.36 12.58
N PRO A 58 22.40 -12.04 12.67
CA PRO A 58 21.05 -11.48 12.74
C PRO A 58 20.31 -11.53 11.39
N VAL A 59 18.99 -11.65 11.45
CA VAL A 59 18.10 -11.52 10.29
C VAL A 59 17.56 -10.09 10.19
N LEU A 60 17.65 -9.51 9.01
CA LEU A 60 17.09 -8.22 8.61
C LEU A 60 15.91 -8.51 7.67
N HIS A 61 14.71 -8.06 8.02
CA HIS A 61 13.51 -8.29 7.21
C HIS A 61 12.89 -6.97 6.76
N ASP A 62 13.00 -6.65 5.48
CA ASP A 62 12.27 -5.53 4.89
C ASP A 62 10.89 -6.02 4.45
N VAL A 63 9.86 -5.68 5.23
CA VAL A 63 8.46 -6.02 4.89
C VAL A 63 7.83 -4.99 3.95
N GLY A 64 8.46 -3.84 3.77
CA GLY A 64 8.11 -2.86 2.74
C GLY A 64 6.83 -2.07 3.00
N SER A 65 5.66 -2.72 3.03
CA SER A 65 4.34 -2.06 3.01
C SER A 65 3.96 -1.36 4.31
N GLY A 66 4.49 -1.82 5.45
CA GLY A 66 4.19 -1.26 6.76
C GLY A 66 2.77 -1.53 7.24
N SER A 67 2.13 -2.58 6.73
CA SER A 67 0.78 -2.96 7.19
C SER A 67 0.80 -3.32 8.67
N LEU A 68 0.00 -2.61 9.48
CA LEU A 68 -0.21 -2.95 10.90
C LEU A 68 -1.51 -3.72 11.12
N LEU A 69 -2.39 -3.78 10.13
CA LEU A 69 -3.63 -4.54 10.15
C LEU A 69 -3.55 -5.72 9.19
N LEU A 70 -4.32 -6.77 9.49
CA LEU A 70 -4.43 -7.96 8.65
C LEU A 70 -5.29 -7.64 7.43
N THR A 71 -4.68 -7.66 6.25
CA THR A 71 -5.29 -7.31 4.96
C THR A 71 -6.37 -8.30 4.53
N GLU A 72 -6.29 -9.55 5.01
CA GLU A 72 -7.24 -10.62 4.76
C GLU A 72 -8.62 -10.31 5.32
N LYS A 73 -8.70 -9.50 6.38
CA LYS A 73 -9.98 -9.03 6.95
C LYS A 73 -10.82 -8.25 5.94
N TYR A 74 -10.17 -7.69 4.91
CA TYR A 74 -10.79 -6.90 3.86
C TYR A 74 -10.92 -7.67 2.54
N GLY A 75 -10.57 -8.96 2.52
CA GLY A 75 -10.66 -9.81 1.34
C GLY A 75 -9.47 -9.71 0.38
N MET A 76 -8.32 -9.20 0.85
CA MET A 76 -7.05 -9.18 0.10
C MET A 76 -6.14 -10.34 0.52
N ALA A 77 -5.09 -10.61 -0.27
CA ALA A 77 -4.01 -11.50 0.15
C ALA A 77 -3.33 -11.05 1.45
N HIS A 78 -2.72 -12.01 2.16
CA HIS A 78 -1.94 -11.74 3.38
C HIS A 78 -0.71 -10.89 3.04
N GLU A 79 -0.57 -9.79 3.78
CA GLU A 79 0.58 -8.91 3.72
C GLU A 79 1.37 -8.99 5.03
N PRO A 80 2.69 -9.29 4.98
CA PRO A 80 3.47 -9.49 6.19
C PRO A 80 3.51 -8.22 7.02
N THR A 81 3.21 -8.36 8.31
CA THR A 81 3.26 -7.26 9.26
C THR A 81 4.63 -7.15 9.94
N PRO A 82 5.03 -5.94 10.37
CA PRO A 82 6.20 -5.79 11.22
C PRO A 82 6.11 -6.62 12.51
N GLN A 83 4.90 -6.78 13.06
CA GLN A 83 4.65 -7.54 14.28
C GLN A 83 4.96 -9.04 14.12
N GLU A 84 4.57 -9.63 12.99
CA GLU A 84 4.89 -11.03 12.66
C GLU A 84 6.40 -11.23 12.54
N SER A 85 7.08 -10.35 11.81
CA SER A 85 8.53 -10.44 11.63
C SER A 85 9.30 -10.32 12.94
N ILE A 86 8.86 -9.45 13.85
CA ILE A 86 9.43 -9.35 15.21
C ILE A 86 9.15 -10.61 16.02
N LYS A 87 7.93 -11.15 15.94
CA LYS A 87 7.53 -12.38 16.64
C LYS A 87 8.35 -13.58 16.16
N ASP A 88 8.67 -13.64 14.88
CA ASP A 88 9.51 -14.68 14.27
C ASP A 88 10.98 -14.59 14.69
N GLY A 89 11.38 -13.49 15.33
CA GLY A 89 12.72 -13.30 15.89
C GLY A 89 13.69 -12.54 14.98
N ALA A 90 13.18 -11.84 13.95
CA ALA A 90 14.00 -10.95 13.14
C ALA A 90 14.76 -9.94 14.03
N GLY A 91 16.02 -9.70 13.69
CA GLY A 91 16.87 -8.75 14.40
C GLY A 91 16.43 -7.30 14.16
N LEU A 92 16.18 -6.95 12.90
CA LEU A 92 15.60 -5.67 12.49
C LEU A 92 14.54 -5.88 11.43
N VAL A 93 13.52 -5.03 11.45
CA VAL A 93 12.41 -5.01 10.50
C VAL A 93 12.27 -3.61 9.92
N PHE A 94 12.11 -3.52 8.60
CA PHE A 94 12.07 -2.26 7.84
C PHE A 94 10.75 -2.14 7.10
N PHE A 95 10.19 -0.92 7.05
CA PHE A 95 8.96 -0.65 6.30
C PHE A 95 8.73 0.85 6.05
N SER A 96 7.88 1.16 5.06
CA SER A 96 7.47 2.53 4.72
C SER A 96 6.33 3.05 5.60
N GLY A 97 6.33 4.36 5.88
CA GLY A 97 5.26 5.03 6.64
C GLY A 97 4.07 5.52 5.81
N ASP A 98 4.23 5.67 4.51
CA ASP A 98 3.26 6.26 3.55
C ASP A 98 2.55 5.23 2.66
N LYS A 99 2.73 3.95 2.97
CA LYS A 99 2.07 2.83 2.30
C LYS A 99 0.83 2.38 3.09
N LEU A 100 0.79 1.13 3.55
CA LEU A 100 -0.34 0.59 4.33
C LEU A 100 -0.33 1.06 5.78
N LEU A 101 0.75 1.68 6.26
CA LEU A 101 0.69 2.44 7.51
C LEU A 101 -0.23 3.66 7.38
N GLY A 102 -0.33 4.27 6.18
CA GLY A 102 -1.22 5.40 5.89
C GLY A 102 -0.81 6.72 6.55
N GLY A 103 0.46 6.84 6.94
CA GLY A 103 1.06 8.07 7.47
C GLY A 103 1.86 8.86 6.42
N PRO A 104 2.78 9.75 6.85
CA PRO A 104 3.65 10.48 5.95
C PRO A 104 4.83 9.62 5.46
N GLN A 105 5.56 10.12 4.47
CA GLN A 105 6.78 9.48 3.99
C GLN A 105 7.79 9.32 5.12
N ALA A 106 8.14 8.07 5.42
CA ALA A 106 9.12 7.72 6.44
C ALA A 106 9.69 6.32 6.17
N GLY A 107 10.96 6.11 6.54
CA GLY A 107 11.53 4.77 6.70
C GLY A 107 11.53 4.41 8.17
N ILE A 108 10.83 3.34 8.54
CA ILE A 108 10.68 2.90 9.93
C ILE A 108 11.50 1.64 10.13
N VAL A 109 12.30 1.62 11.20
CA VAL A 109 13.10 0.47 11.61
C VAL A 109 12.74 0.12 13.05
N VAL A 110 12.35 -1.14 13.27
CA VAL A 110 12.03 -1.70 14.60
C VAL A 110 12.78 -3.01 14.79
N GLY A 111 13.10 -3.39 16.02
CA GLY A 111 13.86 -4.62 16.27
C GLY A 111 14.58 -4.65 17.60
N LYS A 112 15.62 -5.47 17.67
CA LYS A 112 16.45 -5.63 18.87
C LYS A 112 17.19 -4.33 19.19
N LYS A 113 17.21 -3.99 20.47
CA LYS A 113 17.73 -2.71 20.97
C LYS A 113 19.20 -2.48 20.58
N ASP A 114 20.03 -3.49 20.73
CA ASP A 114 21.46 -3.45 20.39
C ASP A 114 21.69 -3.10 18.91
N LEU A 115 20.93 -3.71 18.00
CA LEU A 115 21.01 -3.43 16.56
C LEU A 115 20.48 -2.03 16.21
N VAL A 116 19.37 -1.60 16.82
CA VAL A 116 18.84 -0.24 16.64
C VAL A 116 19.82 0.81 17.14
N ASP A 117 20.47 0.58 18.30
CA ASP A 117 21.46 1.49 18.88
C ASP A 117 22.69 1.64 17.96
N VAL A 118 23.08 0.58 17.23
CA VAL A 118 24.13 0.66 16.20
C VAL A 118 23.72 1.60 15.06
N LEU A 119 22.51 1.45 14.53
CA LEU A 119 21.99 2.31 13.45
C LEU A 119 21.89 3.77 13.89
N ALA A 120 21.39 4.01 15.10
CA ALA A 120 21.17 5.36 15.64
C ALA A 120 22.48 6.17 15.81
N ARG A 121 23.61 5.49 16.05
CA ARG A 121 24.93 6.12 16.19
C ARG A 121 25.65 6.35 14.86
N HIS A 122 25.17 5.74 13.77
CA HIS A 122 25.82 5.85 12.48
C HIS A 122 25.71 7.29 11.93
N PRO A 123 26.79 7.91 11.39
CA PRO A 123 26.75 9.29 10.91
C PRO A 123 25.66 9.57 9.87
N LEU A 124 25.31 8.58 9.03
CA LEU A 124 24.22 8.71 8.06
C LEU A 124 22.85 8.93 8.72
N ALA A 125 22.63 8.51 9.96
CA ALA A 125 21.37 8.75 10.68
C ALA A 125 21.05 10.25 10.77
N ARG A 126 22.08 11.12 10.79
CA ARG A 126 21.90 12.57 10.75
C ARG A 126 21.47 13.08 9.37
N ALA A 127 21.94 12.44 8.30
CA ALA A 127 21.62 12.80 6.92
C ALA A 127 20.20 12.37 6.54
N VAL A 128 19.75 11.20 7.01
CA VAL A 128 18.40 10.65 6.76
C VAL A 128 17.40 10.96 7.87
N ARG A 129 17.72 11.92 8.75
CA ARG A 129 16.85 12.26 9.88
C ARG A 129 15.53 12.85 9.37
N ILE A 130 14.43 12.25 9.79
CA ILE A 130 13.07 12.71 9.51
C ILE A 130 12.88 14.19 9.89
N ASP A 131 12.12 14.92 9.08
CA ASP A 131 11.77 16.31 9.37
C ASP A 131 10.68 16.42 10.45
N LYS A 132 10.49 17.63 10.97
CA LYS A 132 9.58 17.88 12.09
C LYS A 132 8.11 17.61 11.74
N LEU A 133 7.69 17.94 10.52
CA LEU A 133 6.30 17.78 10.09
C LEU A 133 5.99 16.30 9.89
N SER A 134 6.86 15.57 9.19
CA SER A 134 6.67 14.12 9.01
C SER A 134 6.71 13.38 10.35
N LEU A 135 7.56 13.78 11.30
CA LEU A 135 7.55 13.19 12.64
C LEU A 135 6.23 13.44 13.39
N ALA A 136 5.70 14.67 13.33
CA ALA A 136 4.44 15.01 13.97
C ALA A 136 3.25 14.25 13.35
N SER A 137 3.18 14.20 12.02
CA SER A 137 2.15 13.46 11.27
C SER A 137 2.24 11.95 11.50
N LEU A 138 3.45 11.39 11.55
CA LEU A 138 3.66 9.98 11.88
C LEU A 138 3.18 9.67 13.31
N THR A 139 3.48 10.55 14.26
CA THR A 139 3.02 10.40 15.64
C THR A 139 1.49 10.41 15.73
N ALA A 140 0.83 11.37 15.07
CA ALA A 140 -0.63 11.43 15.02
C ALA A 140 -1.25 10.17 14.39
N THR A 141 -0.65 9.69 13.29
CA THR A 141 -1.07 8.44 12.63
C THR A 141 -1.01 7.25 13.59
N LEU A 142 0.12 7.08 14.29
CA LEU A 142 0.31 5.99 15.26
C LEU A 142 -0.64 6.08 16.47
N VAL A 143 -1.01 7.29 16.89
CA VAL A 143 -2.02 7.48 17.95
C VAL A 143 -3.38 6.92 17.54
N HIS A 144 -3.81 7.08 16.28
CA HIS A 144 -5.07 6.48 15.81
C HIS A 144 -5.03 4.96 15.81
N TYR A 145 -3.90 4.33 15.48
CA TYR A 145 -3.73 2.89 15.66
C TYR A 145 -3.88 2.47 17.13
N LEU A 146 -3.24 3.19 18.05
CA LEU A 146 -3.32 2.90 19.49
C LEU A 146 -4.75 3.03 20.05
N LYS A 147 -5.55 3.95 19.50
CA LYS A 147 -6.95 4.15 19.89
C LYS A 147 -7.92 3.19 19.20
N GLY A 148 -7.47 2.40 18.22
CA GLY A 148 -8.35 1.56 17.40
C GLY A 148 -9.21 2.35 16.40
N GLU A 149 -8.75 3.54 16.01
CA GLU A 149 -9.45 4.48 15.11
C GLU A 149 -8.91 4.43 13.67
N ALA A 150 -8.05 3.45 13.34
CA ALA A 150 -7.39 3.38 12.03
C ALA A 150 -8.39 3.38 10.86
N GLU A 151 -9.48 2.61 10.96
CA GLU A 151 -10.49 2.50 9.90
C GLU A 151 -11.36 3.75 9.72
N THR A 152 -11.37 4.67 10.69
CA THR A 152 -12.18 5.90 10.63
C THR A 152 -11.35 7.13 10.34
N GLU A 153 -10.11 7.19 10.87
CA GLU A 153 -9.28 8.39 10.83
C GLU A 153 -8.10 8.30 9.84
N ILE A 154 -7.61 7.09 9.52
CA ILE A 154 -6.48 6.94 8.58
C ILE A 154 -7.05 6.76 7.16
N PRO A 155 -6.76 7.68 6.21
CA PRO A 155 -7.41 7.69 4.91
C PRO A 155 -7.32 6.37 4.15
N VAL A 156 -6.13 5.77 4.07
CA VAL A 156 -5.93 4.48 3.38
C VAL A 156 -6.82 3.39 3.95
N TRP A 157 -6.93 3.27 5.28
CA TRP A 157 -7.76 2.25 5.91
C TRP A 157 -9.25 2.56 5.81
N ARG A 158 -9.65 3.83 5.89
CA ARG A 158 -11.03 4.25 5.60
C ARG A 158 -11.46 3.86 4.18
N MET A 159 -10.59 4.08 3.20
CA MET A 159 -10.83 3.69 1.80
C MET A 159 -10.91 2.17 1.64
N ILE A 160 -10.01 1.41 2.27
CA ILE A 160 -9.98 -0.06 2.21
C ILE A 160 -11.21 -0.67 2.89
N SER A 161 -11.59 -0.18 4.07
CA SER A 161 -12.69 -0.70 4.89
C SER A 161 -14.08 -0.30 4.40
N THR A 162 -14.18 0.66 3.47
CA THR A 162 -15.47 1.11 2.95
C THR A 162 -16.20 -0.04 2.23
N THR A 163 -17.40 -0.35 2.72
CA THR A 163 -18.21 -1.46 2.19
C THR A 163 -18.72 -1.22 0.77
N GLU A 164 -18.93 -2.30 0.00
CA GLU A 164 -19.54 -2.25 -1.34
C GLU A 164 -20.88 -1.53 -1.36
N ALA A 165 -21.71 -1.73 -0.32
CA ALA A 165 -23.03 -1.10 -0.21
C ALA A 165 -22.92 0.42 -0.08
N ALA A 166 -21.94 0.90 0.69
CA ALA A 166 -21.66 2.32 0.84
C ALA A 166 -21.13 2.93 -0.47
N LEU A 167 -20.20 2.24 -1.16
CA LEU A 167 -19.69 2.67 -2.47
C LEU A 167 -20.82 2.78 -3.50
N LYS A 168 -21.69 1.77 -3.58
CA LYS A 168 -22.86 1.77 -4.47
C LYS A 168 -23.80 2.94 -4.18
N LYS A 169 -24.07 3.22 -2.90
CA LYS A 169 -24.91 4.33 -2.48
C LYS A 169 -24.31 5.67 -2.93
N ARG A 170 -22.99 5.86 -2.76
CA ARG A 170 -22.28 7.07 -3.19
C ARG A 170 -22.32 7.24 -4.71
N ALA A 171 -21.99 6.20 -5.48
CA ALA A 171 -22.06 6.24 -6.94
C ALA A 171 -23.46 6.59 -7.47
N LYS A 172 -24.53 6.03 -6.85
CA LYS A 172 -25.92 6.40 -7.19
C LYS A 172 -26.27 7.84 -6.85
N SER A 173 -25.75 8.36 -5.74
CA SER A 173 -25.93 9.76 -5.37
C SER A 173 -25.29 10.68 -6.41
N TRP A 174 -24.09 10.33 -6.89
CA TRP A 174 -23.43 11.06 -7.97
C TRP A 174 -24.22 10.99 -9.28
N GLN A 175 -24.70 9.80 -9.66
CA GLN A 175 -25.56 9.60 -10.84
C GLN A 175 -26.79 10.50 -10.79
N THR A 176 -27.42 10.65 -9.63
CA THR A 176 -28.63 11.47 -9.47
C THR A 176 -28.32 12.97 -9.58
N GLY A 177 -27.11 13.39 -9.16
CA GLY A 177 -26.65 14.78 -9.23
C GLY A 177 -26.05 15.20 -10.57
N LEU A 178 -25.70 14.23 -11.42
CA LEU A 178 -25.20 14.39 -12.78
C LEU A 178 -26.34 14.13 -13.75
N GLU A 179 -26.95 15.19 -14.27
CA GLU A 179 -27.99 15.12 -15.31
C GLU A 179 -27.39 14.73 -16.67
N CYS A 180 -26.59 13.66 -16.73
CA CYS A 180 -25.94 13.15 -17.94
C CYS A 180 -26.10 11.62 -18.07
N PRO A 181 -26.05 11.09 -19.31
CA PRO A 181 -26.04 9.64 -19.54
C PRO A 181 -24.92 8.97 -18.75
N SER A 182 -25.31 8.16 -17.76
CA SER A 182 -24.37 7.48 -16.87
C SER A 182 -25.01 6.25 -16.25
N THR A 183 -24.18 5.28 -15.87
CA THR A 183 -24.63 4.03 -15.24
C THR A 183 -23.81 3.73 -13.99
N VAL A 184 -24.43 3.05 -13.03
CA VAL A 184 -23.74 2.57 -11.82
C VAL A 184 -23.56 1.06 -11.94
N GLU A 185 -22.31 0.62 -12.06
CA GLU A 185 -21.96 -0.76 -12.36
C GLU A 185 -20.95 -1.34 -11.35
N LYS A 186 -20.92 -2.68 -11.27
CA LYS A 186 -19.93 -3.38 -10.45
C LYS A 186 -18.56 -3.22 -11.09
N SER A 187 -17.53 -3.03 -10.26
CA SER A 187 -16.15 -2.94 -10.71
C SER A 187 -15.21 -3.51 -9.65
N ARG A 188 -13.91 -3.38 -9.90
CA ARG A 188 -12.85 -3.73 -8.96
C ARG A 188 -11.89 -2.54 -8.82
N SER A 189 -11.65 -2.12 -7.58
CA SER A 189 -10.66 -1.09 -7.25
C SER A 189 -9.32 -1.76 -7.02
N ALA A 190 -8.28 -1.34 -7.74
CA ALA A 190 -6.92 -1.78 -7.42
C ALA A 190 -6.50 -1.20 -6.06
N VAL A 191 -5.88 -2.02 -5.22
CA VAL A 191 -5.32 -1.58 -3.94
C VAL A 191 -3.80 -1.52 -4.05
N GLY A 192 -3.25 -0.32 -3.86
CA GLY A 192 -1.83 -0.13 -3.56
C GLY A 192 -0.86 -0.59 -4.65
N GLY A 193 -0.58 0.27 -5.64
CA GLY A 193 0.45 0.04 -6.67
C GLY A 193 1.90 -0.14 -6.14
N GLY A 194 2.14 0.02 -4.84
CA GLY A 194 3.46 -0.17 -4.20
C GLY A 194 3.47 -1.07 -2.95
N SER A 195 2.35 -1.72 -2.62
CA SER A 195 2.23 -2.56 -1.41
C SER A 195 1.62 -3.94 -1.68
N LEU A 196 0.60 -4.04 -2.54
CA LEU A 196 -0.16 -5.26 -2.79
C LEU A 196 -0.36 -5.43 -4.31
N PRO A 197 0.63 -5.97 -5.03
CA PRO A 197 0.63 -5.97 -6.48
C PRO A 197 -0.47 -6.87 -7.04
N GLY A 198 -1.34 -6.29 -7.87
CA GLY A 198 -2.44 -7.01 -8.54
C GLY A 198 -3.67 -7.25 -7.66
N GLU A 199 -3.63 -6.90 -6.38
CA GLU A 199 -4.77 -7.05 -5.49
C GLU A 199 -5.85 -6.01 -5.79
N THR A 200 -7.10 -6.47 -5.70
CA THR A 200 -8.26 -5.66 -6.02
C THR A 200 -9.39 -5.94 -5.05
N LEU A 201 -10.15 -4.90 -4.71
CA LEU A 201 -11.35 -4.98 -3.87
C LEU A 201 -12.62 -4.80 -4.72
N PRO A 202 -13.70 -5.55 -4.45
CA PRO A 202 -15.00 -5.31 -5.07
C PRO A 202 -15.49 -3.88 -4.86
N SER A 203 -15.96 -3.23 -5.92
CA SER A 203 -16.40 -1.82 -5.91
C SER A 203 -17.65 -1.59 -6.76
N TRP A 204 -18.16 -0.37 -6.70
CA TRP A 204 -19.19 0.16 -7.58
C TRP A 204 -18.73 1.51 -8.12
N VAL A 205 -18.74 1.67 -9.43
CA VAL A 205 -18.28 2.89 -10.11
C VAL A 205 -19.45 3.62 -10.74
N LEU A 206 -19.30 4.93 -10.92
CA LEU A 206 -20.10 5.70 -11.86
C LEU A 206 -19.39 5.66 -13.21
N SER A 207 -20.06 5.11 -14.22
CA SER A 207 -19.59 4.99 -15.59
C SER A 207 -20.30 6.05 -16.42
N LEU A 208 -19.55 7.03 -16.92
CA LEU A 208 -20.07 8.08 -17.79
C LEU A 208 -20.14 7.55 -19.22
N ASP A 209 -21.29 7.72 -19.85
CA ASP A 209 -21.46 7.39 -21.26
C ASP A 209 -21.11 8.61 -22.11
N CYS A 210 -20.05 8.49 -22.90
CA CYS A 210 -19.45 9.60 -23.63
C CYS A 210 -19.91 9.59 -25.11
N GLN A 211 -21.18 9.28 -25.41
CA GLN A 211 -21.64 9.08 -26.80
C GLN A 211 -21.40 10.28 -27.74
N GLU A 212 -21.43 11.51 -27.21
CA GLU A 212 -21.23 12.73 -28.00
C GLU A 212 -19.74 13.17 -28.08
N THR A 213 -18.84 12.60 -27.28
CA THR A 213 -17.42 12.99 -27.17
C THR A 213 -16.58 11.81 -26.67
N SER A 214 -15.39 11.50 -27.23
CA SER A 214 -14.61 10.34 -26.75
C SER A 214 -14.26 10.40 -25.26
N ALA A 215 -14.11 9.24 -24.60
CA ALA A 215 -13.71 9.19 -23.20
C ALA A 215 -12.36 9.86 -22.95
N GLU A 216 -11.45 9.83 -23.93
CA GLU A 216 -10.17 10.53 -23.86
C GLU A 216 -10.32 12.05 -23.75
N GLU A 217 -11.26 12.63 -24.50
CA GLU A 217 -11.51 14.07 -24.49
C GLU A 217 -12.22 14.49 -23.20
N VAL A 218 -13.19 13.71 -22.72
CA VAL A 218 -13.80 13.93 -21.39
C VAL A 218 -12.73 13.88 -20.30
N MET A 219 -11.85 12.88 -20.33
CA MET A 219 -10.74 12.76 -19.39
C MET A 219 -9.73 13.91 -19.51
N ARG A 220 -9.49 14.43 -20.71
CA ARG A 220 -8.65 15.63 -20.92
C ARG A 220 -9.26 16.85 -20.24
N ARG A 221 -10.55 17.11 -20.46
CA ARG A 221 -11.29 18.21 -19.83
C ARG A 221 -11.29 18.09 -18.30
N LEU A 222 -11.47 16.88 -17.78
CA LEU A 222 -11.38 16.60 -16.33
C LEU A 222 -9.99 16.85 -15.74
N ARG A 223 -8.91 16.64 -16.51
CA ARG A 223 -7.55 16.99 -16.05
C ARG A 223 -7.28 18.50 -16.06
N GLU A 224 -7.96 19.23 -16.94
CA GLU A 224 -7.78 20.67 -17.15
C GLU A 224 -8.76 21.53 -16.33
N SER A 225 -9.71 20.92 -15.62
CA SER A 225 -10.61 21.65 -14.72
C SER A 225 -9.88 22.28 -13.54
N SER A 226 -10.52 23.28 -12.92
CA SER A 226 -9.99 23.98 -11.74
C SER A 226 -9.62 23.03 -10.59
N THR A 227 -10.43 21.98 -10.42
CA THR A 227 -10.08 20.79 -9.63
C THR A 227 -9.81 19.65 -10.60
N PRO A 228 -8.54 19.27 -10.85
CA PRO A 228 -8.22 18.15 -11.72
C PRO A 228 -8.78 16.84 -11.16
N VAL A 229 -9.51 16.10 -11.98
CA VAL A 229 -10.03 14.78 -11.67
C VAL A 229 -9.26 13.74 -12.47
N ILE A 230 -8.80 12.68 -11.81
CA ILE A 230 -8.15 11.53 -12.43
C ILE A 230 -9.06 10.31 -12.26
N ALA A 231 -9.45 9.72 -13.39
CA ALA A 231 -10.35 8.59 -13.48
C ALA A 231 -9.73 7.48 -14.33
N ARG A 232 -10.42 6.35 -14.47
CA ARG A 232 -10.00 5.26 -15.35
C ARG A 232 -10.83 5.29 -16.63
N ILE A 233 -10.21 5.00 -17.76
CA ILE A 233 -10.92 4.74 -19.02
C ILE A 233 -10.98 3.23 -19.22
N GLU A 234 -12.17 2.70 -19.51
CA GLU A 234 -12.40 1.29 -19.80
C GLU A 234 -13.49 1.17 -20.86
N GLU A 235 -13.21 0.47 -21.96
CA GLU A 235 -14.15 0.32 -23.09
C GLU A 235 -14.76 1.65 -23.59
N ASP A 236 -13.92 2.69 -23.74
CA ASP A 236 -14.31 4.06 -24.13
C ASP A 236 -15.35 4.73 -23.20
N ARG A 237 -15.33 4.35 -21.92
CA ARG A 237 -16.13 4.98 -20.85
C ARG A 237 -15.21 5.55 -19.77
N VAL A 238 -15.62 6.63 -19.13
CA VAL A 238 -14.91 7.21 -17.97
C VAL A 238 -15.52 6.68 -16.67
N LEU A 239 -14.72 5.98 -15.87
CA LEU A 239 -15.13 5.30 -14.65
C LEU A 239 -14.61 6.04 -13.41
N LEU A 240 -15.54 6.44 -12.55
CA LEU A 240 -15.27 7.12 -11.29
C LEU A 240 -15.52 6.15 -10.14
N ASP A 241 -14.48 5.86 -9.37
CA ASP A 241 -14.54 4.98 -8.21
C ASP A 241 -14.70 5.80 -6.92
N PRO A 242 -15.83 5.71 -6.20
CA PRO A 242 -16.02 6.41 -4.94
C PRO A 242 -15.01 6.06 -3.86
N ARG A 243 -14.31 4.92 -3.96
CA ARG A 243 -13.37 4.48 -2.93
C ARG A 243 -12.28 5.50 -2.65
N THR A 244 -11.78 6.19 -3.68
CA THR A 244 -10.64 7.11 -3.57
C THR A 244 -11.03 8.58 -3.60
N VAL A 245 -12.32 8.88 -3.48
CA VAL A 245 -12.83 10.26 -3.38
C VAL A 245 -13.23 10.50 -1.93
N LEU A 246 -12.68 11.53 -1.30
CA LEU A 246 -13.05 11.89 0.07
C LEU A 246 -14.46 12.52 0.08
N PRO A 247 -15.27 12.32 1.13
CA PRO A 247 -16.61 12.92 1.22
C PRO A 247 -16.64 14.44 0.97
N GLU A 248 -15.62 15.15 1.46
CA GLU A 248 -15.43 16.59 1.30
C GLU A 248 -15.07 17.03 -0.13
N GLU A 249 -14.60 16.12 -0.98
CA GLU A 249 -14.22 16.39 -2.39
C GLU A 249 -15.38 16.16 -3.37
N GLU A 250 -16.48 15.54 -2.92
CA GLU A 250 -17.59 15.14 -3.80
C GLU A 250 -18.24 16.33 -4.52
N GLY A 251 -18.35 17.49 -3.86
CA GLY A 251 -18.91 18.70 -4.48
C GLY A 251 -18.08 19.15 -5.69
N SER A 252 -16.78 19.32 -5.49
CA SER A 252 -15.84 19.73 -6.56
C SER A 252 -15.76 18.69 -7.68
N LEU A 253 -15.86 17.40 -7.35
CA LEU A 253 -15.94 16.33 -8.34
C LEU A 253 -17.18 16.49 -9.24
N LEU A 254 -18.37 16.66 -8.65
CA LEU A 254 -19.61 16.76 -9.42
C LEU A 254 -19.62 18.00 -10.33
N ASP A 255 -19.08 19.12 -9.86
CA ASP A 255 -18.96 20.34 -10.66
C ASP A 255 -18.00 20.14 -11.85
N ALA A 256 -16.84 19.51 -11.63
CA ALA A 256 -15.90 19.17 -12.70
C ALA A 256 -16.51 18.22 -13.73
N LEU A 257 -17.27 17.21 -13.29
CA LEU A 257 -17.94 16.26 -14.18
C LEU A 257 -19.02 16.94 -15.04
N ARG A 258 -19.83 17.84 -14.46
CA ARG A 258 -20.84 18.60 -15.24
C ARG A 258 -20.19 19.45 -16.32
N SER A 259 -19.10 20.15 -16.00
CA SER A 259 -18.38 20.97 -16.98
C SER A 259 -17.73 20.14 -18.08
N ALA A 260 -17.22 18.95 -17.77
CA ALA A 260 -16.54 18.10 -18.76
C ALA A 260 -17.50 17.45 -19.77
N VAL A 261 -18.73 17.13 -19.35
CA VAL A 261 -19.72 16.41 -20.16
C VAL A 261 -20.65 17.35 -20.95
N ALA A 262 -20.82 18.61 -20.55
CA ALA A 262 -21.76 19.54 -21.16
C ALA A 262 -21.31 20.18 -22.50
N SER A 263 -20.40 19.56 -23.27
CA SER A 263 -19.87 20.15 -24.52
C SER A 263 -19.64 19.15 -25.64
#